data_AF-A0A1Z4LSN8-F1
#
_entry.id   AF-A0A1Z4LSN8-F1
#
_cell.length_a   1.000
_cell.length_b   1.000
_cell.length_c   1.000
_cell.angle_alpha   90.00
_cell.angle_beta   90.00
_cell.angle_gamma   90.00
#
_symmetry.space_group_name_H-M   'P 1'
#
loop_
_entity.id
_entity.type
_entity.pdbx_description
1 polymer ?
#
loop_
_entity_poly.entity_id
_entity_poly.type
_entity_poly.pdbx_seq_one_letter_code
_entity_poly.pdbx_strand_id
1 'polypeptide(L)'
;MKFNKLAGFGIASVVLFSSVGSVIVNSGVAEASHIFRRNRTTRVAAKTNSILASGSFVKQEKATTGQARIVNINGKRYLEFDKAFSTGEGPDVKVILHRNSNVPLNIKEENYITLARIKSFNGSQRYAIPENLNLADYKSVGIWCEEFNATFGYAPLQSTVASANSIKPVASGSFVKQEKATTGQARIVNINGKNYLEFDRAFSTGEGPDVKVILHRNSNVPLNIKEGNYITLARIKSFKGSQRYAIPENLNLADYKSVGIWCEEFNATFGYAPLQNV
;
A
#
# COMPACT_ATOMS: atom_id res chain seq x y z
N MET A 1 -33.91 51.79 31.74
CA MET A 1 -34.77 52.65 30.90
C MET A 1 -34.10 54.01 30.76
N LYS A 2 -33.70 54.41 29.56
CA LYS A 2 -33.45 55.82 29.20
C LYS A 2 -33.53 55.97 27.68
N PHE A 3 -34.27 57.00 27.30
CA PHE A 3 -34.82 57.32 25.99
C PHE A 3 -33.86 58.12 25.10
N ASN A 4 -34.07 57.96 23.80
CA ASN A 4 -34.09 58.95 22.70
C ASN A 4 -32.87 59.74 22.21
N LYS A 5 -32.80 59.64 20.87
CA LYS A 5 -32.30 60.52 19.79
C LYS A 5 -32.41 62.04 20.04
N LEU A 6 -31.44 62.81 19.50
CA LEU A 6 -31.54 63.77 18.36
C LEU A 6 -30.18 64.52 18.23
N ALA A 7 -29.53 64.52 17.06
CA ALA A 7 -29.51 65.58 16.03
C ALA A 7 -28.66 66.84 16.36
N GLY A 8 -27.72 67.17 15.47
CA GLY A 8 -26.98 68.43 15.46
C GLY A 8 -25.97 68.51 14.31
N PHE A 9 -26.32 69.29 13.27
CA PHE A 9 -25.47 69.65 12.12
C PHE A 9 -24.42 70.72 12.50
N GLY A 10 -23.27 70.73 11.82
CA GLY A 10 -22.27 71.80 11.92
C GLY A 10 -21.19 71.74 10.83
N ILE A 11 -21.45 72.44 9.72
CA ILE A 11 -20.52 72.99 8.71
C ILE A 11 -19.41 73.84 9.38
N ALA A 12 -18.24 74.21 8.83
CA ALA A 12 -17.50 74.07 7.58
C ALA A 12 -16.06 74.57 7.89
N SER A 13 -15.06 74.26 7.07
CA SER A 13 -14.14 75.28 6.53
C SER A 13 -13.15 74.68 5.54
N VAL A 14 -13.11 75.34 4.40
CA VAL A 14 -12.27 75.13 3.22
C VAL A 14 -10.89 75.73 3.46
N VAL A 15 -9.81 75.02 3.08
CA VAL A 15 -8.55 75.68 2.71
C VAL A 15 -8.01 75.06 1.42
N LEU A 16 -7.66 75.98 0.53
CA LEU A 16 -7.27 75.89 -0.88
C LEU A 16 -5.80 75.46 -1.06
N PHE A 17 -5.50 74.85 -2.21
CA PHE A 17 -4.31 74.99 -3.11
C PHE A 17 -2.92 75.16 -2.45
N SER A 18 -1.82 74.50 -2.84
CA SER A 18 -1.29 74.28 -4.20
C SER A 18 0.05 73.49 -4.15
N SER A 19 0.40 72.91 -5.29
CA SER A 19 1.75 72.84 -5.90
C SER A 19 2.90 72.03 -5.26
N VAL A 20 3.24 70.94 -5.97
CA VAL A 20 4.55 70.41 -6.43
C VAL A 20 5.84 70.55 -5.59
N GLY A 21 6.58 69.44 -5.52
CA GLY A 21 8.05 69.46 -5.52
C GLY A 21 8.71 68.31 -4.74
N SER A 22 9.21 67.31 -5.46
CA SER A 22 9.96 66.14 -4.96
C SER A 22 11.30 66.51 -4.32
N VAL A 23 11.72 65.82 -3.25
CA VAL A 23 13.13 65.69 -2.83
C VAL A 23 13.41 64.27 -2.32
N ILE A 24 14.47 63.69 -2.88
CA ILE A 24 15.16 62.40 -2.59
C ILE A 24 16.01 62.63 -1.31
N VAL A 25 16.30 61.72 -0.34
CA VAL A 25 17.09 60.48 -0.40
C VAL A 25 16.97 59.72 0.95
N ASN A 26 16.81 58.41 0.82
CA ASN A 26 17.45 57.28 1.51
C ASN A 26 17.60 57.25 3.05
N SER A 27 16.96 56.24 3.66
CA SER A 27 17.58 55.43 4.72
C SER A 27 17.06 53.99 4.63
N GLY A 28 18.01 53.07 4.57
CA GLY A 28 17.79 51.69 4.14
C GLY A 28 16.95 50.84 5.07
N VAL A 29 16.28 49.88 4.45
CA VAL A 29 15.76 48.69 5.14
C VAL A 29 16.31 47.47 4.43
N ALA A 30 17.02 46.68 5.21
CA ALA A 30 17.66 45.45 4.83
C ALA A 30 16.69 44.47 4.16
N GLU A 31 17.16 43.85 3.09
CA GLU A 31 16.55 42.68 2.49
C GLU A 31 16.64 41.51 3.46
N ALA A 32 15.52 41.16 4.09
CA ALA A 32 15.33 39.85 4.72
C ALA A 32 14.64 38.94 3.70
N SER A 33 15.45 38.05 3.14
CA SER A 33 15.13 36.84 2.40
C SER A 33 13.68 36.35 2.49
N HIS A 34 13.06 36.16 1.32
CA HIS A 34 11.84 35.38 1.16
C HIS A 34 12.05 33.96 1.72
N ILE A 35 11.60 33.73 2.96
CA ILE A 35 11.39 32.38 3.46
C ILE A 35 10.19 31.82 2.71
N PHE A 36 10.47 31.12 1.61
CA PHE A 36 9.54 30.17 1.01
C PHE A 36 9.11 29.20 2.12
N ARG A 37 7.91 29.44 2.67
CA ARG A 37 7.19 28.45 3.48
C ARG A 37 7.00 27.22 2.59
N ARG A 38 7.96 26.29 2.66
CA ARG A 38 7.74 24.90 2.26
C ARG A 38 6.56 24.43 3.11
N ASN A 39 5.38 24.41 2.52
CA ASN A 39 4.31 23.52 2.96
C ASN A 39 4.86 22.10 2.78
N ARG A 40 5.62 21.64 3.78
CA ARG A 40 5.93 20.25 3.97
C ARG A 40 4.59 19.63 4.35
N THR A 41 3.82 19.23 3.35
CA THR A 41 2.77 18.25 3.55
C THR A 41 3.51 16.96 3.86
N THR A 42 3.87 16.78 5.13
CA THR A 42 4.14 15.46 5.69
C THR A 42 2.87 14.68 5.43
N ARG A 43 2.87 13.89 4.36
CA ARG A 43 1.87 12.86 4.15
C ARG A 43 2.10 11.86 5.28
N VAL A 44 1.46 12.08 6.41
CA VAL A 44 1.25 11.06 7.42
C VAL A 44 0.56 9.94 6.66
N ALA A 45 1.26 8.81 6.45
CA ALA A 45 0.68 7.66 5.80
C ALA A 45 -0.63 7.35 6.54
N ALA A 46 -1.75 7.55 5.86
CA ALA A 46 -3.06 7.32 6.44
C ALA A 46 -3.11 5.86 6.87
N LYS A 47 -3.23 5.66 8.19
CA LYS A 47 -3.44 4.38 8.85
C LYS A 47 -4.78 3.84 8.35
N THR A 48 -4.74 3.10 7.24
CA THR A 48 -5.92 2.68 6.50
C THR A 48 -6.44 1.37 7.09
N ASN A 49 -7.75 1.26 7.30
CA ASN A 49 -8.38 0.01 7.68
C ASN A 49 -8.39 -0.92 6.47
N SER A 50 -7.82 -2.12 6.58
CA SER A 50 -7.77 -3.07 5.47
C SER A 50 -7.93 -4.50 5.97
N ILE A 51 -8.69 -5.32 5.26
CA ILE A 51 -8.68 -6.78 5.46
C ILE A 51 -7.39 -7.33 4.86
N LEU A 52 -6.66 -8.14 5.62
CA LEU A 52 -5.39 -8.78 5.24
C LEU A 52 -5.57 -10.24 4.83
N ALA A 53 -6.52 -10.95 5.45
CA ALA A 53 -6.87 -12.34 5.14
C ALA A 53 -8.28 -12.65 5.63
N SER A 54 -8.93 -13.65 5.05
CA SER A 54 -10.24 -14.15 5.50
C SER A 54 -10.44 -15.63 5.19
N GLY A 55 -11.32 -16.27 5.94
CA GLY A 55 -11.71 -17.67 5.76
C GLY A 55 -13.06 -17.96 6.39
N SER A 56 -13.78 -18.93 5.83
CA SER A 56 -14.97 -19.50 6.48
C SER A 56 -14.55 -20.63 7.41
N PHE A 57 -15.18 -20.72 8.58
CA PHE A 57 -14.97 -21.85 9.47
C PHE A 57 -15.53 -23.14 8.85
N VAL A 58 -14.76 -24.20 9.00
CA VAL A 58 -15.17 -25.57 8.71
C VAL A 58 -15.15 -26.37 10.00
N LYS A 59 -16.10 -27.31 10.10
CA LYS A 59 -16.19 -28.26 11.21
C LYS A 59 -14.97 -29.19 11.20
N GLN A 60 -14.47 -29.49 12.39
CA GLN A 60 -13.60 -30.64 12.64
C GLN A 60 -14.27 -31.58 13.65
N GLU A 61 -14.02 -31.43 14.95
CA GLU A 61 -14.67 -32.22 16.00
C GLU A 61 -16.12 -31.74 16.27
N LYS A 62 -16.29 -30.43 16.47
CA LYS A 62 -17.58 -29.82 16.84
C LYS A 62 -18.07 -28.91 15.71
N ALA A 63 -19.39 -28.77 15.60
CA ALA A 63 -19.99 -27.83 14.66
C ALA A 63 -19.40 -26.43 14.90
N THR A 64 -18.80 -25.86 13.86
CA THR A 64 -18.15 -24.54 13.89
C THR A 64 -18.51 -23.81 12.60
N THR A 65 -19.05 -22.60 12.70
CA THR A 65 -19.58 -21.81 11.57
C THR A 65 -19.12 -20.36 11.63
N GLY A 66 -19.47 -19.58 10.60
CA GLY A 66 -19.14 -18.16 10.47
C GLY A 66 -17.83 -17.92 9.73
N GLN A 67 -17.32 -16.70 9.83
CA GLN A 67 -16.09 -16.28 9.16
C GLN A 67 -15.08 -15.67 10.11
N ALA A 68 -13.81 -15.95 9.84
CA ALA A 68 -12.66 -15.29 10.43
C ALA A 68 -12.02 -14.33 9.43
N ARG A 69 -11.63 -13.14 9.88
CA ARG A 69 -10.85 -12.18 9.08
C ARG A 69 -9.73 -11.56 9.91
N ILE A 70 -8.57 -11.41 9.29
CA ILE A 70 -7.49 -10.59 9.85
C ILE A 70 -7.60 -9.21 9.24
N VAL A 71 -7.63 -8.18 10.09
CA VAL A 71 -7.71 -6.77 9.69
C VAL A 71 -6.52 -5.99 10.24
N ASN A 72 -6.08 -5.00 9.49
CA ASN A 72 -5.23 -3.93 9.98
C ASN A 72 -6.15 -2.75 10.30
N ILE A 73 -6.10 -2.29 11.55
CA ILE A 73 -6.80 -1.08 12.00
C ILE A 73 -5.74 -0.21 12.67
N ASN A 74 -5.48 0.94 12.08
CA ASN A 74 -4.53 1.89 12.64
C ASN A 74 -3.15 1.26 12.93
N GLY A 75 -2.61 0.45 12.01
CA GLY A 75 -1.31 -0.20 12.13
C GLY A 75 -1.29 -1.41 13.08
N LYS A 76 -2.38 -1.63 13.83
CA LYS A 76 -2.54 -2.78 14.71
C LYS A 76 -3.31 -3.87 13.99
N ARG A 77 -2.92 -5.12 14.22
CA ARG A 77 -3.52 -6.28 13.58
C ARG A 77 -4.50 -6.96 14.52
N TYR A 78 -5.66 -7.32 13.99
CA TYR A 78 -6.72 -7.99 14.74
C TYR A 78 -7.27 -9.17 13.96
N LEU A 79 -7.57 -10.25 14.66
CA LEU A 79 -8.42 -11.32 14.18
C LEU A 79 -9.86 -11.01 14.61
N GLU A 80 -10.80 -11.08 13.69
CA GLU A 80 -12.22 -10.82 13.92
C GLU A 80 -13.08 -11.98 13.43
N PHE A 81 -14.05 -12.38 14.24
CA PHE A 81 -15.12 -13.29 13.81
C PHE A 81 -16.38 -12.49 13.50
N ASP A 82 -17.17 -12.96 12.53
CA ASP A 82 -18.43 -12.33 12.15
C ASP A 82 -19.59 -12.70 13.11
N LYS A 83 -20.79 -12.18 12.81
CA LYS A 83 -21.97 -12.40 13.66
C LYS A 83 -22.48 -13.84 13.59
N ALA A 84 -22.17 -14.55 12.50
CA ALA A 84 -22.59 -15.92 12.26
C ALA A 84 -21.65 -16.95 12.91
N PHE A 85 -20.61 -16.50 13.62
CA PHE A 85 -19.72 -17.36 14.36
C PHE A 85 -20.48 -18.14 15.44
N SER A 86 -20.29 -19.45 15.43
CA SER A 86 -20.78 -20.38 16.45
C SER A 86 -19.79 -21.55 16.54
N THR A 87 -19.54 -22.06 17.74
CA THR A 87 -18.72 -23.26 17.97
C THR A 87 -19.24 -24.01 19.19
N GLY A 88 -18.90 -25.30 19.32
CA GLY A 88 -19.22 -26.07 20.52
C GLY A 88 -18.46 -25.61 21.77
N GLU A 89 -19.04 -25.90 22.93
CA GLU A 89 -18.45 -25.57 24.23
C GLU A 89 -17.38 -26.59 24.67
N GLY A 90 -16.46 -26.13 25.53
CA GLY A 90 -15.40 -26.94 26.11
C GLY A 90 -14.72 -26.22 27.28
N PRO A 91 -14.02 -26.95 28.16
CA PRO A 91 -13.49 -26.40 29.40
C PRO A 91 -12.33 -25.42 29.17
N ASP A 92 -11.44 -25.66 28.20
CA ASP A 92 -10.34 -24.74 27.86
C ASP A 92 -10.19 -24.48 26.36
N VAL A 93 -11.16 -23.76 25.79
CA VAL A 93 -11.19 -23.43 24.36
C VAL A 93 -10.41 -22.17 24.06
N LYS A 94 -9.48 -22.27 23.13
CA LYS A 94 -8.55 -21.22 22.70
C LYS A 94 -8.69 -20.91 21.22
N VAL A 95 -8.36 -19.67 20.88
CA VAL A 95 -8.21 -19.21 19.51
C VAL A 95 -6.73 -19.22 19.17
N ILE A 96 -6.37 -19.98 18.14
CA ILE A 96 -5.00 -20.19 17.71
C ILE A 96 -4.79 -19.73 16.26
N LEU A 97 -3.55 -19.38 15.92
CA LEU A 97 -3.10 -19.31 14.52
C LEU A 97 -2.25 -20.55 14.25
N HIS A 98 -2.56 -21.28 13.18
CA HIS A 98 -1.90 -22.55 12.85
C HIS A 98 -1.13 -22.45 11.53
N ARG A 99 0.02 -23.13 11.44
CA ARG A 99 0.95 -23.07 10.29
C ARG A 99 0.41 -23.73 9.04
N ASN A 100 -0.49 -24.69 9.16
CA ASN A 100 -1.12 -25.38 8.03
C ASN A 100 -2.53 -24.84 7.73
N SER A 101 -2.94 -24.91 6.46
CA SER A 101 -4.27 -24.46 6.02
C SER A 101 -5.39 -25.37 6.53
N ASN A 102 -5.12 -26.67 6.59
CA ASN A 102 -5.94 -27.66 7.28
C ASN A 102 -5.40 -27.87 8.70
N VAL A 103 -6.27 -27.94 9.70
CA VAL A 103 -5.90 -28.19 11.09
C VAL A 103 -6.37 -29.59 11.48
N PRO A 104 -5.46 -30.52 11.82
CA PRO A 104 -5.84 -31.86 12.26
C PRO A 104 -6.61 -31.84 13.58
N LEU A 105 -7.27 -32.96 13.91
CA LEU A 105 -8.02 -33.08 15.17
C LEU A 105 -7.14 -32.79 16.40
N ASN A 106 -5.94 -33.36 16.41
CA ASN A 106 -4.94 -33.16 17.46
C ASN A 106 -3.76 -32.39 16.84
N ILE A 107 -3.23 -31.41 17.57
CA ILE A 107 -2.12 -30.56 17.10
C ILE A 107 -0.91 -30.69 18.02
N LYS A 108 0.22 -30.14 17.58
CA LYS A 108 1.48 -30.09 18.32
C LYS A 108 1.94 -28.66 18.48
N GLU A 109 2.58 -28.34 19.60
CA GLU A 109 2.95 -26.98 20.02
C GLU A 109 3.78 -26.21 18.98
N GLU A 110 4.62 -26.89 18.20
CA GLU A 110 5.46 -26.25 17.18
C GLU A 110 4.67 -25.67 15.99
N ASN A 111 3.41 -26.09 15.82
CA ASN A 111 2.59 -25.80 14.64
C ASN A 111 1.59 -24.65 14.85
N TYR A 112 1.51 -24.06 16.05
CA TYR A 112 0.57 -22.97 16.31
C TYR A 112 1.10 -21.95 17.29
N ILE A 113 0.38 -20.83 17.37
CA ILE A 113 0.45 -19.93 18.50
C ILE A 113 -0.95 -19.70 19.06
N THR A 114 -1.04 -19.48 20.36
CA THR A 114 -2.29 -19.10 21.02
C THR A 114 -2.43 -17.58 21.02
N LEU A 115 -3.57 -17.07 20.52
CA LEU A 115 -3.89 -15.64 20.62
C LEU A 115 -4.55 -15.32 21.96
N ALA A 116 -5.57 -16.10 22.34
CA ALA A 116 -6.29 -15.95 23.60
C ALA A 116 -7.22 -17.15 23.85
N ARG A 117 -7.75 -17.25 25.07
CA ARG A 117 -8.97 -18.04 25.34
C ARG A 117 -10.16 -17.45 24.57
N ILE A 118 -11.09 -18.30 24.15
CA ILE A 118 -12.30 -17.84 23.46
C ILE A 118 -13.14 -16.96 24.40
N LYS A 119 -13.64 -15.84 23.88
CA LYS A 119 -14.44 -14.87 24.64
C LYS A 119 -15.91 -15.28 24.75
N SER A 120 -16.45 -15.86 23.68
CA SER A 120 -17.84 -16.30 23.56
C SER A 120 -17.91 -17.42 22.55
N PHE A 121 -18.76 -18.42 22.78
CA PHE A 121 -19.01 -19.51 21.84
C PHE A 121 -19.89 -19.09 20.65
N ASN A 122 -20.48 -17.89 20.70
CA ASN A 122 -21.36 -17.35 19.67
C ASN A 122 -21.07 -15.87 19.38
N GLY A 123 -21.31 -15.47 18.14
CA GLY A 123 -21.31 -14.08 17.69
C GLY A 123 -19.93 -13.46 17.49
N SER A 124 -19.96 -12.18 17.11
CA SER A 124 -18.76 -11.42 16.75
C SER A 124 -17.83 -11.21 17.93
N GLN A 125 -16.54 -11.31 17.64
CA GLN A 125 -15.48 -11.17 18.64
C GLN A 125 -14.18 -10.80 17.95
N ARG A 126 -13.27 -10.17 18.71
CA ARG A 126 -12.00 -9.65 18.20
C ARG A 126 -10.85 -10.01 19.12
N TYR A 127 -9.71 -10.38 18.54
CA TYR A 127 -8.47 -10.72 19.20
C TYR A 127 -7.31 -9.89 18.64
N ALA A 128 -6.42 -9.40 19.49
CA ALA A 128 -5.22 -8.72 19.04
C ALA A 128 -4.20 -9.74 18.52
N ILE A 129 -3.50 -9.39 17.44
CA ILE A 129 -2.40 -10.20 16.91
C ILE A 129 -1.08 -9.48 17.26
N PRO A 130 -0.08 -10.17 17.83
CA PRO A 130 1.21 -9.57 18.16
C PRO A 130 1.87 -8.89 16.95
N GLU A 131 2.44 -7.69 17.17
CA GLU A 131 3.00 -6.86 16.10
C GLU A 131 4.26 -7.45 15.46
N ASN A 132 5.02 -8.28 16.19
CA ASN A 132 6.22 -8.97 15.72
C ASN A 132 5.91 -10.29 15.00
N LEU A 133 4.64 -10.70 14.91
CA LEU A 133 4.28 -11.96 14.27
C LEU A 133 4.31 -11.86 12.75
N ASN A 134 5.04 -12.74 12.07
CA ASN A 134 4.96 -12.89 10.63
C ASN A 134 3.70 -13.70 10.24
N LEU A 135 2.67 -13.03 9.70
CA LEU A 135 1.42 -13.70 9.33
C LEU A 135 1.55 -14.63 8.11
N ALA A 136 2.62 -14.49 7.31
CA ALA A 136 2.83 -15.39 6.18
C ALA A 136 3.06 -16.85 6.63
N ASP A 137 3.50 -17.06 7.88
CA ASP A 137 3.81 -18.37 8.43
C ASP A 137 2.57 -19.12 8.95
N TYR A 138 1.41 -18.44 9.06
CA TYR A 138 0.17 -19.00 9.60
C TYR A 138 -0.92 -18.98 8.53
N LYS A 139 -1.49 -20.15 8.27
CA LYS A 139 -2.37 -20.39 7.13
C LYS A 139 -3.83 -20.61 7.53
N SER A 140 -4.12 -20.71 8.83
CA SER A 140 -5.48 -20.86 9.34
C SER A 140 -5.63 -20.31 10.76
N VAL A 141 -6.88 -20.10 11.15
CA VAL A 141 -7.31 -19.86 12.52
C VAL A 141 -7.94 -21.14 13.04
N GLY A 142 -7.59 -21.59 14.24
CA GLY A 142 -8.22 -22.73 14.91
C GLY A 142 -9.02 -22.32 16.13
N ILE A 143 -10.14 -23.02 16.37
CA ILE A 143 -10.82 -23.11 17.65
C ILE A 143 -10.41 -24.46 18.25
N TRP A 144 -9.60 -24.44 19.30
CA TRP A 144 -8.94 -25.63 19.83
C TRP A 144 -9.11 -25.72 21.34
N CYS A 145 -9.49 -26.90 21.83
CA CYS A 145 -9.56 -27.16 23.26
C CYS A 145 -8.23 -27.74 23.73
N GLU A 146 -7.51 -27.01 24.57
CA GLU A 146 -6.17 -27.42 25.05
C GLU A 146 -6.25 -28.66 25.92
N GLU A 147 -7.19 -28.67 26.88
CA GLU A 147 -7.35 -29.77 27.83
C GLU A 147 -7.53 -31.15 27.18
N PHE A 148 -8.19 -31.20 26.02
CA PHE A 148 -8.44 -32.43 25.27
C PHE A 148 -7.59 -32.57 24.01
N ASN A 149 -6.70 -31.62 23.73
CA ASN A 149 -5.99 -31.47 22.46
C ASN A 149 -6.91 -31.66 21.24
N ALA A 150 -8.09 -31.03 21.24
CA ALA A 150 -9.13 -31.27 20.24
C ALA A 150 -9.49 -30.00 19.46
N THR A 151 -9.24 -30.00 18.15
CA THR A 151 -9.66 -28.94 17.24
C THR A 151 -11.16 -29.03 16.98
N PHE A 152 -11.92 -28.04 17.44
CA PHE A 152 -13.36 -27.98 17.24
C PHE A 152 -13.70 -27.61 15.79
N GLY A 153 -13.04 -26.59 15.28
CA GLY A 153 -13.14 -26.17 13.89
C GLY A 153 -12.02 -25.20 13.56
N TYR A 154 -11.86 -24.92 12.27
CA TYR A 154 -10.80 -24.03 11.80
C TYR A 154 -11.25 -23.26 10.56
N ALA A 155 -10.62 -22.13 10.30
CA ALA A 155 -10.86 -21.32 9.11
C ALA A 155 -9.54 -21.16 8.34
N PRO A 156 -9.38 -21.80 7.17
CA PRO A 156 -8.25 -21.55 6.28
C PRO A 156 -8.24 -20.08 5.86
N LEU A 157 -7.14 -19.39 6.11
CA LEU A 157 -6.99 -17.97 5.82
C LEU A 157 -6.47 -17.78 4.40
N GLN A 158 -7.34 -17.24 3.55
CA GLN A 158 -6.98 -16.72 2.25
C GLN A 158 -6.56 -15.27 2.42
N SER A 159 -5.27 -15.00 2.27
CA SER A 159 -4.77 -13.63 2.32
C SER A 159 -5.42 -12.81 1.21
N THR A 160 -6.00 -11.64 1.53
CA THR A 160 -6.51 -10.71 0.52
C THR A 160 -5.38 -9.97 -0.20
N VAL A 161 -4.20 -9.91 0.43
CA VAL A 161 -2.92 -9.53 -0.19
C VAL A 161 -2.25 -10.69 -0.91
N ALA A 162 -2.67 -11.93 -0.65
CA ALA A 162 -2.17 -13.15 -1.29
C ALA A 162 -3.31 -14.10 -1.67
N SER A 163 -4.26 -13.62 -2.49
CA SER A 163 -4.87 -14.43 -3.55
C SER A 163 -3.77 -14.73 -4.58
N ALA A 164 -2.74 -15.41 -4.12
CA ALA A 164 -1.55 -15.82 -4.85
C ALA A 164 -1.71 -17.22 -5.44
N ASN A 165 -2.94 -17.74 -5.51
CA ASN A 165 -3.31 -18.85 -6.39
C ASN A 165 -3.91 -18.39 -7.73
N SER A 166 -3.88 -17.08 -7.99
CA SER A 166 -4.21 -16.49 -9.29
C SER A 166 -3.15 -15.51 -9.77
N ILE A 167 -1.92 -15.57 -9.21
CA ILE A 167 -0.76 -14.87 -9.76
C ILE A 167 -0.16 -15.79 -10.82
N LYS A 168 -0.56 -15.61 -12.08
CA LYS A 168 0.08 -16.30 -13.19
C LYS A 168 1.31 -15.51 -13.61
N PRO A 169 2.53 -16.08 -13.58
CA PRO A 169 3.68 -15.43 -14.20
C PRO A 169 3.42 -15.29 -15.69
N VAL A 170 3.77 -14.13 -16.26
CA VAL A 170 3.61 -13.85 -17.69
C VAL A 170 4.97 -13.72 -18.35
N ALA A 171 5.83 -12.86 -17.80
CA ALA A 171 7.18 -12.66 -18.29
C ALA A 171 8.11 -12.14 -17.19
N SER A 172 9.42 -12.32 -17.32
CA SER A 172 10.40 -11.80 -16.38
C SER A 172 11.72 -11.44 -17.04
N GLY A 173 12.53 -10.62 -16.35
CA GLY A 173 13.82 -10.15 -16.83
C GLY A 173 14.65 -9.49 -15.75
N SER A 174 15.98 -9.62 -15.85
CA SER A 174 16.91 -8.89 -14.99
C SER A 174 17.23 -7.52 -15.58
N PHE A 175 17.29 -6.50 -14.72
CA PHE A 175 17.74 -5.17 -15.15
C PHE A 175 19.20 -5.19 -15.53
N VAL A 176 19.49 -4.58 -16.68
CA VAL A 176 20.82 -4.23 -17.15
C VAL A 176 21.00 -2.71 -17.08
N LYS A 177 22.22 -2.31 -16.72
CA LYS A 177 22.64 -0.90 -16.73
C LYS A 177 22.63 -0.36 -18.17
N GLN A 178 22.23 0.89 -18.32
CA GLN A 178 22.50 1.70 -19.52
C GLN A 178 23.23 3.00 -19.08
N GLU A 179 22.54 4.13 -18.96
CA GLU A 179 23.13 5.40 -18.52
C GLU A 179 23.50 5.40 -17.03
N LYS A 180 22.62 4.87 -16.18
CA LYS A 180 22.80 4.84 -14.72
C LYS A 180 22.78 3.42 -14.19
N ALA A 181 23.51 3.18 -13.11
CA ALA A 181 23.49 1.88 -12.44
C ALA A 181 22.04 1.49 -12.11
N THR A 182 21.60 0.35 -12.66
CA THR A 182 20.25 -0.17 -12.49
C THR A 182 20.34 -1.68 -12.25
N THR A 183 19.73 -2.18 -11.19
CA THR A 183 19.83 -3.58 -10.74
C THR A 183 18.45 -4.13 -10.35
N GLY A 184 18.39 -5.43 -10.05
CA GLY A 184 17.19 -6.14 -9.63
C GLY A 184 16.48 -6.84 -10.79
N GLN A 185 15.25 -7.29 -10.55
CA GLN A 185 14.43 -7.98 -11.54
C GLN A 185 13.08 -7.29 -11.74
N ALA A 186 12.59 -7.37 -12.98
CA ALA A 186 11.24 -7.03 -13.38
C ALA A 186 10.47 -8.31 -13.72
N ARG A 187 9.20 -8.39 -13.32
CA ARG A 187 8.28 -9.45 -13.73
C ARG A 187 6.90 -8.89 -14.05
N ILE A 188 6.28 -9.43 -15.09
CA ILE A 188 4.86 -9.22 -15.37
C ILE A 188 4.10 -10.42 -14.80
N VAL A 189 3.04 -10.11 -14.07
CA VAL A 189 2.11 -11.11 -13.56
C VAL A 189 0.67 -10.74 -13.85
N ASN A 190 -0.14 -11.75 -14.11
CA ASN A 190 -1.59 -11.62 -14.13
C ASN A 190 -2.12 -11.95 -12.73
N ILE A 191 -2.87 -11.03 -12.12
CA ILE A 191 -3.52 -11.21 -10.82
C ILE A 191 -5.01 -10.97 -11.04
N ASN A 192 -5.81 -12.04 -10.94
CA ASN A 192 -7.27 -11.99 -11.13
C ASN A 192 -7.68 -11.34 -12.48
N GLY A 193 -7.02 -11.71 -13.57
CA GLY A 193 -7.31 -11.17 -14.91
C GLY A 193 -6.61 -9.84 -15.23
N LYS A 194 -5.99 -9.18 -14.25
CA LYS A 194 -5.30 -7.90 -14.45
C LYS A 194 -3.78 -8.06 -14.47
N ASN A 195 -3.12 -7.41 -15.42
CA ASN A 195 -1.67 -7.47 -15.55
C ASN A 195 -0.98 -6.40 -14.71
N TYR A 196 0.12 -6.78 -14.05
CA TYR A 196 0.94 -5.90 -13.24
C TYR A 196 2.41 -6.12 -13.56
N LEU A 197 3.17 -5.03 -13.64
CA LEU A 197 4.63 -5.04 -13.63
C LEU A 197 5.11 -4.91 -12.19
N GLU A 198 6.00 -5.79 -11.76
CA GLU A 198 6.57 -5.82 -10.41
C GLU A 198 8.09 -5.82 -10.45
N PHE A 199 8.69 -4.99 -9.61
CA PHE A 199 10.13 -5.02 -9.34
C PHE A 199 10.40 -5.72 -8.01
N ASP A 200 11.50 -6.45 -7.94
CA ASP A 200 11.90 -7.17 -6.74
C ASP A 200 12.54 -6.25 -5.68
N ARG A 201 12.89 -6.84 -4.53
CA ARG A 201 13.53 -6.14 -3.42
C ARG A 201 14.94 -5.61 -3.74
N ALA A 202 15.60 -6.20 -4.73
CA ALA A 202 16.95 -5.85 -5.15
C ALA A 202 16.96 -4.71 -6.18
N PHE A 203 15.78 -4.22 -6.58
CA PHE A 203 15.66 -3.10 -7.48
C PHE A 203 16.35 -1.86 -6.93
N SER A 204 17.20 -1.25 -7.76
CA SER A 204 17.83 0.05 -7.51
C SER A 204 18.10 0.71 -8.85
N THR A 205 17.93 2.03 -8.94
CA THR A 205 18.31 2.84 -10.11
C THR A 205 18.78 4.23 -9.69
N GLY A 206 19.35 4.99 -10.62
CA GLY A 206 19.77 6.37 -10.36
C GLY A 206 18.60 7.35 -10.28
N GLU A 207 18.82 8.46 -9.58
CA GLU A 207 17.82 9.53 -9.46
C GLU A 207 17.77 10.42 -10.70
N GLY A 208 16.62 11.03 -10.96
CA GLY A 208 16.40 11.97 -12.05
C GLY A 208 15.11 12.78 -11.87
N PRO A 209 14.99 13.94 -12.52
CA PRO A 209 13.89 14.88 -12.30
C PRO A 209 12.56 14.40 -12.89
N ASP A 210 12.55 13.54 -13.91
CA ASP A 210 11.33 12.92 -14.44
C ASP A 210 11.50 11.46 -14.90
N VAL A 211 11.80 10.58 -13.96
CA VAL A 211 12.00 9.15 -14.25
C VAL A 211 10.67 8.41 -14.34
N LYS A 212 10.47 7.72 -15.45
CA LYS A 212 9.30 6.89 -15.78
C LYS A 212 9.65 5.41 -15.87
N VAL A 213 8.63 4.60 -15.67
CA VAL A 213 8.63 3.17 -16.00
C VAL A 213 7.85 2.98 -17.29
N ILE A 214 8.50 2.39 -18.28
CA ILE A 214 7.95 2.18 -19.62
C ILE A 214 7.97 0.70 -20.02
N LEU A 215 7.08 0.31 -20.92
CA LEU A 215 7.19 -0.92 -21.70
C LEU A 215 7.67 -0.55 -23.10
N HIS A 216 8.67 -1.26 -23.63
CA HIS A 216 9.29 -0.95 -24.91
C HIS A 216 9.18 -2.14 -25.89
N ARG A 217 8.98 -1.85 -27.17
CA ARG A 217 8.71 -2.87 -28.21
C ARG A 217 9.91 -3.76 -28.55
N ASN A 218 11.13 -3.29 -28.29
CA ASN A 218 12.37 -4.04 -28.50
C ASN A 218 12.92 -4.60 -27.19
N SER A 219 13.62 -5.74 -27.27
CA SER A 219 14.27 -6.37 -26.11
C SER A 219 15.38 -5.49 -25.52
N ASN A 220 16.08 -4.76 -26.38
CA ASN A 220 17.04 -3.73 -25.98
C ASN A 220 16.39 -2.36 -26.07
N VAL A 221 16.59 -1.53 -25.03
CA VAL A 221 16.12 -0.15 -25.01
C VAL A 221 17.29 0.78 -25.36
N PRO A 222 17.18 1.61 -26.41
CA PRO A 222 18.23 2.55 -26.78
C PRO A 222 18.41 3.62 -25.68
N LEU A 223 19.59 4.25 -25.63
CA LEU A 223 19.87 5.33 -24.68
C LEU A 223 18.84 6.46 -24.81
N ASN A 224 18.57 6.89 -26.03
CA ASN A 224 17.54 7.87 -26.37
C ASN A 224 16.40 7.17 -27.10
N ILE A 225 15.16 7.41 -26.66
CA ILE A 225 13.98 6.73 -27.19
C ILE A 225 13.25 7.67 -28.16
N LYS A 226 12.76 7.09 -29.25
CA LYS A 226 11.86 7.77 -30.19
C LYS A 226 10.41 7.50 -29.80
N GLU A 227 9.55 8.50 -29.95
CA GLU A 227 8.09 8.33 -29.77
C GLU A 227 7.54 7.16 -30.60
N GLY A 228 6.48 6.53 -30.09
CA GLY A 228 5.77 5.42 -30.73
C GLY A 228 6.30 4.01 -30.42
N ASN A 229 7.52 3.88 -29.88
CA ASN A 229 8.12 2.57 -29.57
C ASN A 229 7.93 2.08 -28.12
N TYR A 230 7.22 2.88 -27.30
CA TYR A 230 6.99 2.58 -25.90
C TYR A 230 5.62 3.04 -25.43
N ILE A 231 5.22 2.54 -24.27
CA ILE A 231 4.14 3.08 -23.47
C ILE A 231 4.64 3.38 -22.07
N THR A 232 4.26 4.53 -21.53
CA THR A 232 4.56 4.91 -20.15
C THR A 232 3.51 4.32 -19.22
N LEU A 233 3.95 3.53 -18.24
CA LEU A 233 3.06 2.99 -17.22
C LEU A 233 2.82 4.01 -16.11
N ALA A 234 3.89 4.60 -15.59
CA ALA A 234 3.83 5.64 -14.56
C ALA A 234 5.21 6.31 -14.36
N ARG A 235 5.21 7.43 -13.62
CA ARG A 235 6.42 7.93 -12.96
C ARG A 235 6.90 6.92 -11.91
N ILE A 236 8.21 6.80 -11.73
CA ILE A 236 8.80 5.88 -10.76
C ILE A 236 8.36 6.25 -9.34
N LYS A 237 7.95 5.25 -8.55
CA LYS A 237 7.48 5.43 -7.16
C LYS A 237 8.62 5.59 -6.16
N SER A 238 9.68 4.81 -6.36
CA SER A 238 10.87 4.78 -5.50
C SER A 238 12.08 4.37 -6.34
N PHE A 239 13.24 4.97 -6.09
CA PHE A 239 14.50 4.60 -6.76
C PHE A 239 15.12 3.31 -6.23
N LYS A 240 14.55 2.73 -5.16
CA LYS A 240 14.99 1.48 -4.53
C LYS A 240 13.83 0.63 -4.06
N GLY A 241 14.05 -0.69 -4.03
CA GLY A 241 13.15 -1.68 -3.46
C GLY A 241 11.93 -2.02 -4.32
N SER A 242 11.13 -2.93 -3.78
CA SER A 242 9.98 -3.51 -4.48
C SER A 242 8.90 -2.49 -4.76
N GLN A 243 8.27 -2.62 -5.92
CA GLN A 243 7.23 -1.73 -6.38
C GLN A 243 6.42 -2.39 -7.49
N ARG A 244 5.17 -1.95 -7.64
CA ARG A 244 4.21 -2.52 -8.59
C ARG A 244 3.54 -1.42 -9.41
N TYR A 245 3.32 -1.68 -10.68
CA TYR A 245 2.64 -0.82 -11.64
C TYR A 245 1.52 -1.60 -12.32
N ALA A 246 0.34 -0.99 -12.46
CA ALA A 246 -0.73 -1.57 -13.24
C ALA A 246 -0.39 -1.45 -14.73
N ILE A 247 -0.68 -2.49 -15.51
CA ILE A 247 -0.56 -2.46 -16.96
C ILE A 247 -1.98 -2.29 -17.54
N PRO A 248 -2.19 -1.34 -18.48
CA PRO A 248 -3.48 -1.16 -19.13
C PRO A 248 -4.03 -2.46 -19.75
N GLU A 249 -5.33 -2.72 -19.56
CA GLU A 249 -5.96 -3.99 -19.98
C GLU A 249 -6.08 -4.14 -21.50
N ASN A 250 -6.06 -3.03 -22.24
CA ASN A 250 -6.15 -2.99 -23.70
C ASN A 250 -4.79 -3.17 -24.41
N LEU A 251 -3.72 -3.49 -23.66
CA LEU A 251 -2.38 -3.65 -24.20
C LEU A 251 -2.11 -5.10 -24.60
N ASN A 252 -1.71 -5.35 -25.85
CA ASN A 252 -1.15 -6.65 -26.23
C ASN A 252 0.28 -6.77 -25.69
N LEU A 253 0.48 -7.54 -24.62
CA LEU A 253 1.79 -7.69 -23.99
C LEU A 253 2.84 -8.34 -24.90
N ALA A 254 2.44 -9.14 -25.90
CA ALA A 254 3.37 -9.76 -26.84
C ALA A 254 4.14 -8.73 -27.70
N ASP A 255 3.61 -7.52 -27.83
CA ASP A 255 4.24 -6.42 -28.58
C ASP A 255 5.42 -5.80 -27.81
N TYR A 256 5.52 -6.02 -26.50
CA TYR A 256 6.46 -5.34 -25.62
C TYR A 256 7.47 -6.32 -25.05
N LYS A 257 8.73 -6.12 -25.40
CA LYS A 257 9.82 -7.08 -25.17
C LYS A 257 10.76 -6.68 -24.03
N SER A 258 10.58 -5.50 -23.46
CA SER A 258 11.36 -5.05 -22.31
C SER A 258 10.65 -4.01 -21.46
N VAL A 259 11.14 -3.85 -20.24
CA VAL A 259 10.80 -2.76 -19.32
C VAL A 259 11.95 -1.77 -19.31
N GLY A 260 11.67 -0.47 -19.44
CA GLY A 260 12.66 0.59 -19.32
C GLY A 260 12.46 1.45 -18.08
N ILE A 261 13.58 1.88 -17.48
CA ILE A 261 13.64 3.02 -16.56
C ILE A 261 14.20 4.19 -17.36
N TRP A 262 13.38 5.19 -17.65
CA TRP A 262 13.71 6.26 -18.60
C TRP A 262 13.40 7.63 -18.01
N CYS A 263 14.34 8.56 -18.10
CA CYS A 263 14.13 9.95 -17.73
C CYS A 263 13.59 10.72 -18.94
N GLU A 264 12.33 11.13 -18.87
CA GLU A 264 11.63 11.81 -19.98
C GLU A 264 12.27 13.16 -20.28
N GLU A 265 12.54 13.95 -19.25
CA GLU A 265 13.12 15.30 -19.37
C GLU A 265 14.47 15.34 -20.10
N PHE A 266 15.30 14.29 -19.92
CA PHE A 266 16.61 14.19 -20.57
C PHE A 266 16.62 13.19 -21.74
N ASN A 267 15.48 12.58 -22.06
CA ASN A 267 15.36 11.45 -22.98
C ASN A 267 16.44 10.36 -22.75
N ALA A 268 16.72 10.00 -21.49
CA ALA A 268 17.84 9.11 -21.16
C ALA A 268 17.38 7.83 -20.46
N THR A 269 17.65 6.68 -21.07
CA THR A 269 17.39 5.36 -20.49
C THR A 269 18.44 5.03 -19.44
N PHE A 270 18.02 4.93 -18.18
CA PHE A 270 18.90 4.60 -17.06
C PHE A 270 19.26 3.12 -17.06
N GLY A 271 18.28 2.25 -17.27
CA GLY A 271 18.45 0.82 -17.39
C GLY A 271 17.19 0.18 -17.93
N TYR A 272 17.29 -1.09 -18.34
CA TYR A 272 16.15 -1.83 -18.89
C TYR A 272 16.25 -3.30 -18.55
N ALA A 273 15.14 -4.02 -18.60
CA ALA A 273 15.06 -5.45 -18.38
C ALA A 273 14.41 -6.11 -19.61
N PRO A 274 15.16 -6.87 -20.44
CA PRO A 274 14.58 -7.71 -21.47
C PRO A 274 13.65 -8.75 -20.84
N LEU A 275 12.42 -8.85 -21.35
CA LEU A 275 11.42 -9.78 -20.83
C LEU A 275 11.43 -11.09 -21.62
N GLN A 276 11.43 -12.19 -20.89
CA GLN A 276 11.24 -13.55 -21.40
C GLN A 276 9.93 -14.09 -20.84
N ASN A 277 9.11 -14.69 -21.70
CA ASN A 277 7.89 -15.35 -21.26
C ASN A 277 8.24 -16.52 -20.32
N VAL A 278 7.41 -16.72 -19.30
CA VAL A 278 7.56 -17.79 -18.30
C VAL A 278 6.57 -18.91 -18.56
#